data_AF-M2XKV7-F1
#
_entry.id   AF-M2XKV7-F1
#
_cell.length_a   1.000
_cell.length_b   1.000
_cell.length_c   1.000
_cell.angle_alpha   90.00
_cell.angle_beta   90.00
_cell.angle_gamma   90.00
#
_symmetry.space_group_name_H-M   'P 1'
#
loop_
_entity.id
_entity.type
_entity.pdbx_description
1 polymer ?
#
loop_
_entity_poly.entity_id
_entity_poly.type
_entity_poly.pdbx_seq_one_letter_code
_entity_poly.pdbx_strand_id
1 'polypeptide(L)'
;MVLGALGGVAFIPKVANHVGYALPGEKGLPYRVHYNGRDYRSDVTCAGARWCEDDRTPEQRVRPYCTSRAGLDRARGSSGTRLVKVDDVFALFGPSHPVFTAGALPAGETVTTVIVEASADCYLTYTLMGGP
;
A
#
# COMPACT_ATOMS: atom_id res chain seq x y z
N MET A 1 0.72 16.94 43.90
CA MET A 1 -0.07 17.38 42.73
C MET A 1 0.35 16.50 41.57
N VAL A 2 -0.44 15.45 41.27
CA VAL A 2 -0.16 14.52 40.18
C VAL A 2 -0.68 15.16 38.89
N LEU A 3 0.22 15.70 38.05
CA LEU A 3 -0.12 16.06 36.68
C LEU A 3 0.13 14.84 35.79
N GLY A 4 -0.89 14.00 35.66
CA GLY A 4 -1.00 12.98 34.63
C GLY A 4 -1.78 13.51 33.43
N ALA A 5 -1.37 13.03 32.25
CA ALA A 5 -2.03 13.10 30.95
C ALA A 5 -2.08 14.47 30.24
N LEU A 6 -1.32 14.57 29.15
CA LEU A 6 -1.85 14.72 27.79
C LEU A 6 -0.73 14.36 26.80
N GLY A 7 -0.47 13.04 26.70
CA GLY A 7 0.32 12.46 25.62
C GLY A 7 -0.49 12.52 24.31
N GLY A 8 -0.60 13.70 23.73
CA GLY A 8 -1.10 13.90 22.38
C GLY A 8 -0.01 13.52 21.40
N VAL A 9 0.21 12.21 21.19
CA VAL A 9 1.07 11.76 20.10
C VAL A 9 0.32 12.06 18.81
N ALA A 10 0.54 13.26 18.27
CA ALA A 10 0.45 13.48 16.84
C ALA A 10 1.47 12.54 16.21
N PHE A 11 1.12 11.26 16.05
CA PHE A 11 1.82 10.34 15.17
C PHE A 11 1.71 10.99 13.80
N ILE A 12 2.74 11.77 13.46
CA ILE A 12 2.76 12.54 12.23
C ILE A 12 2.51 11.51 11.12
N PRO A 13 1.48 11.67 10.29
CA PRO A 13 1.21 10.79 9.15
C PRO A 13 2.48 10.44 8.36
N LYS A 14 3.42 11.38 8.30
CA LYS A 14 4.78 11.22 7.76
C LYS A 14 5.58 10.07 8.39
N VAL A 15 5.57 9.90 9.72
CA VAL A 15 6.28 8.81 10.41
C VAL A 15 5.61 7.48 10.10
N ALA A 16 4.28 7.41 10.20
CA ALA A 16 3.53 6.20 9.83
C ALA A 16 3.82 5.80 8.38
N ASN A 17 3.76 6.75 7.45
CA ASN A 17 4.10 6.55 6.04
C ASN A 17 5.54 6.10 5.81
N HIS A 18 6.50 6.65 6.57
CA HIS A 18 7.91 6.29 6.43
C HIS A 18 8.20 4.87 6.95
N VAL A 19 7.50 4.44 7.99
CA VAL A 19 7.65 3.13 8.64
C VAL A 19 6.73 2.08 8.01
N GLY A 20 5.85 2.45 7.07
CA GLY A 20 5.00 1.52 6.32
C GLY A 20 3.69 1.15 7.03
N TYR A 21 3.25 1.96 7.99
CA TYR A 21 1.96 1.78 8.66
C TYR A 21 0.83 2.50 7.93
N ALA A 22 -0.31 1.84 7.81
CA ALA A 22 -1.54 2.47 7.37
C ALA A 22 -2.17 3.31 8.50
N LEU A 23 -2.82 4.40 8.12
CA LEU A 23 -3.58 5.27 9.00
C LEU A 23 -5.09 4.97 8.93
N PRO A 24 -5.85 5.26 10.00
CA PRO A 24 -7.29 5.18 9.95
C PRO A 24 -7.88 6.19 8.95
N GLY A 25 -8.97 5.80 8.27
CA GLY A 25 -9.68 6.63 7.30
C GLY A 25 -9.54 6.15 5.85
N GLU A 26 -10.33 6.73 4.94
CA GLU A 26 -10.23 6.41 3.52
C GLU A 26 -8.85 6.79 2.98
N LYS A 27 -8.26 5.90 2.18
CA LYS A 27 -6.96 6.12 1.53
C LYS A 27 -5.76 6.23 2.49
N GLY A 28 -5.90 5.68 3.69
CA GLY A 28 -4.86 5.69 4.72
C GLY A 28 -3.65 4.77 4.48
N LEU A 29 -3.60 4.04 3.37
CA LEU A 29 -2.46 3.18 3.04
C LEU A 29 -1.18 4.00 2.81
N PRO A 30 -0.01 3.46 3.22
CA PRO A 30 1.26 4.14 3.07
C PRO A 30 1.68 4.23 1.60
N TYR A 31 2.44 5.27 1.25
CA TYR A 31 3.10 5.44 -0.05
C TYR A 31 4.06 4.29 -0.36
N ARG A 32 4.72 3.76 0.68
CA ARG A 32 5.74 2.71 0.58
C ARG A 32 5.40 1.54 1.49
N VAL A 33 5.55 0.33 0.96
CA VAL A 33 5.44 -0.94 1.72
C VAL A 33 6.74 -1.73 1.58
N HIS A 34 7.09 -2.48 2.62
CA HIS A 34 8.26 -3.34 2.63
C HIS A 34 7.84 -4.80 2.50
N TYR A 35 8.43 -5.54 1.57
CA TYR A 35 8.16 -6.96 1.38
C TYR A 35 9.42 -7.67 0.88
N ASN A 36 9.74 -8.81 1.49
CA ASN A 36 10.88 -9.66 1.12
C ASN A 36 12.22 -8.88 0.99
N GLY A 37 12.51 -7.99 1.95
CA GLY A 37 13.75 -7.20 1.95
C GLY A 37 13.80 -6.07 0.92
N ARG A 38 12.67 -5.77 0.24
CA ARG A 38 12.56 -4.76 -0.81
C ARG A 38 11.45 -3.76 -0.50
N ASP A 39 11.62 -2.54 -1.00
CA ASP A 39 10.62 -1.48 -0.90
C ASP A 39 9.80 -1.39 -2.18
N TYR A 40 8.49 -1.21 -2.05
CA TYR A 40 7.56 -1.00 -3.15
C TYR A 40 6.77 0.27 -2.92
N ARG A 41 6.46 1.01 -3.99
CA ARG A 41 5.70 2.27 -3.92
C ARG A 41 4.42 2.23 -4.73
N SER A 42 3.40 2.93 -4.24
CA SER A 42 2.20 3.26 -5.03
C SER A 42 2.17 4.76 -5.30
N ASP A 43 1.81 5.14 -6.52
CA ASP A 43 1.68 6.55 -6.93
C ASP A 43 0.33 7.17 -6.51
N VAL A 44 -0.60 6.34 -6.03
CA VAL A 44 -1.97 6.74 -5.67
C VAL A 44 -2.25 6.73 -4.16
N THR A 45 -1.31 6.27 -3.33
CA THR A 45 -1.41 6.29 -1.85
C THR A 45 -0.40 7.26 -1.23
N CYS A 46 -0.75 7.86 -0.09
CA CYS A 46 0.11 8.83 0.61
C CYS A 46 -0.11 8.85 2.14
N ALA A 47 -0.90 7.92 2.70
CA ALA A 47 -1.33 7.94 4.10
C ALA A 47 -1.76 9.34 4.60
N GLY A 48 -2.56 10.06 3.81
CA GLY A 48 -3.04 11.42 4.12
C GLY A 48 -1.92 12.47 4.29
N ALA A 49 -0.70 12.20 3.83
CA ALA A 49 0.43 13.10 3.98
C ALA A 49 0.50 14.08 2.80
N ARG A 50 0.23 15.37 3.10
CA ARG A 50 0.15 16.46 2.10
C ARG A 50 1.36 16.56 1.15
N TRP A 51 2.58 16.34 1.67
CA TRP A 51 3.80 16.42 0.86
C TRP A 51 3.83 15.43 -0.32
N CYS A 52 3.11 14.32 -0.24
CA CYS A 52 3.02 13.31 -1.32
C CYS A 52 1.82 13.56 -2.24
N GLU A 53 0.78 14.23 -1.75
CA GLU A 53 -0.39 14.60 -2.55
C GLU A 53 -0.09 15.78 -3.50
N ASP A 54 0.67 16.75 -3.01
CA ASP A 54 1.04 17.96 -3.76
C ASP A 54 1.92 17.62 -4.99
N ASP A 55 2.78 16.60 -4.87
CA ASP A 55 3.70 16.13 -5.92
C ASP A 55 3.02 15.31 -7.03
N ARG A 56 1.71 15.02 -6.93
CA ARG A 56 1.00 14.24 -7.95
C ARG A 56 0.82 15.04 -9.24
N THR A 57 1.17 14.42 -10.36
CA THR A 57 0.91 14.99 -11.69
C THR A 57 -0.61 15.06 -11.97
N PRO A 58 -1.06 15.94 -12.88
CA PRO A 58 -2.48 16.01 -13.26
C PRO A 58 -3.06 14.65 -13.69
N GLU A 59 -2.27 13.85 -14.42
CA GLU A 59 -2.66 12.51 -14.87
C GLU A 59 -2.85 11.54 -13.69
N GLN A 60 -1.99 11.61 -12.67
CA GLN A 60 -2.12 10.80 -11.47
C GLN A 60 -3.33 11.18 -10.63
N ARG A 61 -3.74 12.46 -10.63
CA ARG A 61 -4.91 12.94 -9.87
C ARG A 61 -6.24 12.43 -10.43
N VAL A 62 -6.31 12.13 -11.73
CA VAL A 62 -7.50 11.57 -12.38
C VAL A 62 -7.52 10.04 -12.40
N ARG A 63 -6.42 9.36 -12.03
CA ARG A 63 -6.41 7.90 -11.91
C ARG A 63 -7.37 7.45 -10.80
N PRO A 64 -8.13 6.37 -11.00
CA PRO A 64 -8.95 5.79 -9.94
C PRO A 64 -8.05 5.37 -8.78
N TYR A 65 -8.54 5.52 -7.56
CA TYR A 65 -7.79 5.17 -6.35
C TYR A 65 -7.37 3.70 -6.36
N CYS A 66 -8.26 2.80 -6.73
CA CYS A 66 -7.98 1.37 -6.78
C CYS A 66 -8.62 0.71 -8.00
N THR A 67 -8.23 -0.54 -8.24
CA THR A 67 -8.78 -1.39 -9.29
C THR A 67 -9.57 -2.53 -8.66
N SER A 68 -10.70 -2.91 -9.26
CA SER A 68 -11.48 -4.07 -8.81
C SER A 68 -10.78 -5.38 -9.14
N ARG A 69 -11.20 -6.48 -8.51
CA ARG A 69 -10.66 -7.81 -8.79
C ARG A 69 -10.79 -8.16 -10.26
N ALA A 70 -11.98 -7.93 -10.83
CA ALA A 70 -12.24 -8.15 -12.25
C ALA A 70 -11.37 -7.25 -13.15
N GLY A 71 -11.03 -6.04 -12.69
CA GLY A 71 -10.11 -5.14 -13.39
C GLY A 71 -8.66 -5.66 -13.39
N LEU A 72 -8.19 -6.19 -12.26
CA LEU A 72 -6.85 -6.80 -12.14
C LEU A 72 -6.71 -8.05 -12.98
N ASP A 73 -7.71 -8.93 -12.93
CA ASP A 73 -7.72 -10.16 -13.71
C ASP A 73 -7.71 -9.84 -15.21
N ARG A 74 -8.41 -8.77 -15.64
CA ARG A 74 -8.32 -8.24 -17.02
C ARG A 74 -6.92 -7.68 -17.35
N ALA A 75 -6.33 -6.87 -16.47
CA ALA A 75 -5.03 -6.24 -16.71
C ALA A 75 -3.86 -7.24 -16.79
N ARG A 76 -3.97 -8.37 -16.09
CA ARG A 76 -2.96 -9.44 -16.08
C ARG A 76 -3.10 -10.45 -17.22
N GLY A 77 -4.15 -10.32 -18.03
CA GLY A 77 -4.47 -11.25 -19.10
C GLY A 77 -4.92 -12.64 -18.61
N SER A 78 -5.26 -13.51 -19.55
CA SER A 78 -5.80 -14.86 -19.34
C SER A 78 -4.84 -15.87 -18.67
N SER A 79 -3.79 -15.39 -17.99
CA SER A 79 -2.75 -16.23 -17.36
C SER A 79 -3.21 -16.97 -16.11
N GLY A 80 -4.42 -16.71 -15.60
CA GLY A 80 -4.99 -17.47 -14.48
C GLY A 80 -4.19 -17.39 -13.18
N THR A 81 -3.16 -16.53 -13.10
CA THR A 81 -2.32 -16.36 -11.92
C THR A 81 -3.13 -15.76 -10.78
N ARG A 82 -3.66 -16.65 -9.95
CA ARG A 82 -4.40 -16.33 -8.73
C ARG A 82 -3.56 -15.44 -7.82
N LEU A 83 -4.17 -14.43 -7.21
CA LEU A 83 -3.55 -13.71 -6.10
C LEU A 83 -3.26 -14.67 -4.96
N VAL A 84 -1.98 -14.74 -4.57
CA VAL A 84 -1.51 -15.48 -3.40
C VAL A 84 -1.22 -14.46 -2.31
N LYS A 85 -1.86 -14.60 -1.15
CA LYS A 85 -1.56 -13.76 0.02
C LYS A 85 -0.16 -14.09 0.51
N VAL A 86 0.69 -13.09 0.68
CA VAL A 86 2.08 -13.24 1.10
C VAL A 86 2.43 -12.48 2.37
N ASP A 87 1.70 -11.43 2.71
CA ASP A 87 1.98 -10.57 3.86
C ASP A 87 0.74 -9.74 4.25
N ASP A 88 0.91 -8.83 5.21
CA ASP A 88 -0.08 -7.86 5.66
C ASP A 88 0.57 -6.48 5.91
N VAL A 89 -0.06 -5.40 5.43
CA VAL A 89 0.27 -4.02 5.84
C VAL A 89 -0.52 -3.70 7.10
N PHE A 90 0.19 -3.46 8.20
CA PHE A 90 -0.43 -3.15 9.48
C PHE A 90 -0.95 -1.71 9.54
N ALA A 91 -2.15 -1.54 10.08
CA ALA A 91 -2.72 -0.24 10.38
C ALA A 91 -2.46 0.14 11.85
N LEU A 92 -2.16 1.40 12.13
CA LEU A 92 -1.90 1.87 13.51
C LEU A 92 -3.14 1.82 14.41
N PHE A 93 -4.35 1.86 13.83
CA PHE A 93 -5.62 1.82 14.56
C PHE A 93 -6.75 1.21 13.71
N GLY A 94 -6.55 -0.01 13.19
CA GLY A 94 -7.53 -0.66 12.31
C GLY A 94 -7.13 -2.09 11.91
N PRO A 95 -7.93 -2.74 11.04
CA PRO A 95 -7.56 -4.03 10.48
C PRO A 95 -6.33 -3.90 9.58
N SER A 96 -5.55 -4.98 9.48
CA SER A 96 -4.46 -5.05 8.50
C SER A 96 -5.00 -5.20 7.08
N HIS A 97 -4.19 -4.82 6.11
CA HIS A 97 -4.50 -4.92 4.69
C HIS A 97 -3.67 -6.05 4.06
N PRO A 98 -4.29 -7.08 3.48
CA PRO A 98 -3.53 -8.20 2.95
C PRO A 98 -2.73 -7.80 1.70
N VAL A 99 -1.51 -8.32 1.64
CA VAL A 99 -0.57 -8.15 0.52
C VAL A 99 -0.54 -9.42 -0.32
N PHE A 100 -0.54 -9.26 -1.64
CA PHE A 100 -0.60 -10.33 -2.61
C PHE A 100 0.48 -10.22 -3.68
N THR A 101 0.87 -11.37 -4.23
CA THR A 101 1.66 -11.48 -5.46
C THR A 101 0.83 -12.06 -6.60
N ALA A 102 1.30 -11.87 -7.84
CA ALA A 102 0.77 -12.60 -8.99
C ALA A 102 1.27 -14.04 -8.97
N GLY A 103 0.46 -14.98 -8.48
CA GLY A 103 0.84 -16.39 -8.41
C GLY A 103 1.90 -16.71 -7.34
N ALA A 104 2.32 -17.97 -7.32
CA ALA A 104 3.45 -18.44 -6.52
C ALA A 104 4.74 -18.13 -7.28
N LEU A 105 5.63 -17.34 -6.67
CA LEU A 105 6.90 -16.99 -7.28
C LEU A 105 7.93 -18.10 -7.01
N PRO A 106 8.72 -18.51 -8.01
CA PRO A 106 9.88 -19.37 -7.81
C PRO A 106 10.85 -18.77 -6.79
N ALA A 107 11.53 -19.64 -6.03
CA ALA A 107 12.59 -19.20 -5.13
C ALA A 107 13.69 -18.48 -5.93
N GLY A 108 13.98 -17.23 -5.57
CA GLY A 108 15.00 -16.40 -6.22
C GLY A 108 14.50 -15.42 -7.28
N GLU A 109 13.22 -15.45 -7.66
CA GLU A 109 12.65 -14.46 -8.57
C GLU A 109 12.27 -13.17 -7.83
N THR A 110 12.62 -12.02 -8.42
CA THR A 110 12.31 -10.72 -7.81
C THR A 110 10.89 -10.31 -8.18
N VAL A 111 10.07 -10.06 -7.17
CA VAL A 111 8.73 -9.52 -7.37
C VAL A 111 8.88 -8.07 -7.81
N THR A 112 8.39 -7.76 -9.01
CA THR A 112 8.42 -6.38 -9.52
C THR A 112 7.20 -5.59 -9.06
N THR A 113 6.15 -6.28 -8.63
CA THR A 113 4.87 -5.68 -8.25
C THR A 113 4.17 -6.49 -7.16
N VAL A 114 3.79 -5.82 -6.07
CA VAL A 114 2.90 -6.36 -5.04
C VAL A 114 1.55 -5.67 -5.10
N ILE A 115 0.50 -6.35 -4.63
CA ILE A 115 -0.86 -5.80 -4.56
C ILE A 115 -1.30 -5.74 -3.11
N VAL A 116 -1.94 -4.65 -2.73
CA VAL A 116 -2.54 -4.49 -1.40
C VAL A 116 -4.05 -4.31 -1.56
N GLU A 117 -4.83 -5.07 -0.81
CA GLU A 117 -6.29 -4.86 -0.74
C GLU A 117 -6.60 -3.74 0.26
N ALA A 118 -7.05 -2.60 -0.26
CA ALA A 118 -7.43 -1.43 0.53
C ALA A 118 -8.77 -1.66 1.25
N SER A 119 -9.71 -2.30 0.56
CA SER A 119 -11.03 -2.68 1.05
C SER A 119 -11.62 -3.75 0.13
N ALA A 120 -12.82 -4.25 0.45
CA ALA A 120 -13.51 -5.25 -0.35
C ALA A 120 -13.61 -4.81 -1.82
N ASP A 121 -13.05 -5.63 -2.71
CA ASP A 121 -12.96 -5.39 -4.16
C ASP A 121 -12.21 -4.11 -4.58
N CYS A 122 -11.28 -3.63 -3.75
CA CYS A 122 -10.48 -2.44 -4.00
C CYS A 122 -9.01 -2.72 -3.76
N TYR A 123 -8.25 -2.88 -4.84
CA TYR A 123 -6.84 -3.27 -4.79
C TYR A 123 -5.92 -2.21 -5.40
N LEU A 124 -4.75 -2.10 -4.80
CA LEU A 124 -3.71 -1.14 -5.15
C LEU A 124 -2.46 -1.86 -5.58
N THR A 125 -1.85 -1.35 -6.64
CA THR A 125 -0.59 -1.86 -7.15
C THR A 125 0.57 -1.06 -6.56
N TYR A 126 1.59 -1.76 -6.06
CA TYR A 126 2.84 -1.18 -5.61
C TYR A 126 3.98 -1.74 -6.44
N THR A 127 4.76 -0.86 -7.05
CA THR A 127 5.89 -1.21 -7.92
C THR A 127 7.20 -1.16 -7.15
N LEU A 128 8.09 -2.11 -7.42
CA LEU A 128 9.42 -2.18 -6.83
C LEU A 128 10.18 -0.83 -6.94
N MET A 129 10.79 -0.40 -5.84
CA MET A 129 11.66 0.76 -5.79
C MET A 129 13.12 0.34 -5.99
N GLY A 130 13.82 1.01 -6.90
CA GLY A 130 15.16 0.61 -7.34
C GLY A 130 15.10 -0.45 -8.44
N GLY A 131 16.03 -0.38 -9.40
CA GLY A 131 16.13 -1.38 -10.47
C GLY A 131 16.53 -2.76 -9.96
N PRO A 132 16.38 -3.82 -10.78
CA PRO A 132 16.78 -5.18 -10.41
C PRO A 132 18.26 -5.31 -10.06
#